data_AF-A0A9D8M894-F1
#
_entry.id   AF-A0A9D8M894-F1
#
_cell.length_a   1.000
_cell.length_b   1.000
_cell.length_c   1.000
_cell.angle_alpha   90.00
_cell.angle_beta   90.00
_cell.angle_gamma   90.00
#
_symmetry.space_group_name_H-M   'P 1'
#
loop_
_entity.id
_entity.type
_entity.pdbx_description
1 polymer ?
#
loop_
_entity_poly.entity_id
_entity_poly.type
_entity_poly.pdbx_seq_one_letter_code
_entity_poly.pdbx_strand_id
1 'polypeptide(L)'
;DLVAAMARLDEAPAAAVARALGLPEARVRALRAGVEILGCLLDLYDRDELEVSHEGLRHGMLIAYLADGDRWPEESERLGL
;
A
#
# COMPACT_ATOMS: atom_id res chain seq x y z
N ASP A 1 4.34 -12.69 3.44
CA ASP A 1 5.65 -13.04 2.85
C ASP A 1 5.82 -12.33 1.51
N LEU A 2 6.75 -11.37 1.46
CA LEU A 2 7.04 -10.60 0.24
C LEU A 2 7.79 -11.43 -0.81
N VAL A 3 8.66 -12.36 -0.41
CA VAL A 3 9.44 -13.19 -1.34
C VAL A 3 8.50 -14.10 -2.13
N ALA A 4 7.53 -14.72 -1.45
CA ALA A 4 6.48 -15.50 -2.12
C ALA A 4 5.62 -14.64 -3.04
N ALA A 5 5.35 -13.37 -2.69
CA ALA A 5 4.60 -12.46 -3.55
C ALA A 5 5.38 -12.09 -4.82
N MET A 6 6.69 -11.84 -4.71
CA MET A 6 7.57 -11.61 -5.87
C MET A 6 7.55 -12.82 -6.81
N ALA A 7 7.79 -14.02 -6.29
CA ALA A 7 7.79 -15.25 -7.07
C ALA A 7 6.49 -15.41 -7.86
N ARG A 8 5.33 -15.21 -7.22
CA ARG A 8 4.01 -15.30 -7.88
C ARG A 8 3.78 -14.25 -8.95
N LEU A 9 4.33 -13.04 -8.79
CA LEU A 9 4.24 -11.99 -9.80
C LEU A 9 5.17 -12.27 -11.00
N ASP A 10 6.28 -13.00 -10.76
CA ASP A 10 7.29 -13.34 -11.77
C ASP A 10 7.04 -14.70 -12.46
N GLU A 11 6.12 -15.52 -11.95
CA GLU A 11 5.75 -16.84 -12.49
C GLU A 11 5.25 -16.82 -13.94
N ALA A 12 4.68 -15.70 -14.40
CA ALA A 12 4.15 -15.55 -15.74
C ALA A 12 4.13 -14.09 -16.19
N PRO A 13 3.98 -13.80 -17.50
CA PRO A 13 3.81 -12.43 -17.97
C PRO A 13 2.66 -11.72 -17.26
N ALA A 14 2.82 -10.41 -17.01
CA ALA A 14 1.85 -9.62 -16.25
C ALA A 14 0.40 -9.76 -16.75
N ALA A 15 0.18 -9.88 -18.05
CA ALA A 15 -1.14 -10.12 -18.65
C ALA A 15 -1.78 -11.44 -18.19
N ALA A 16 -1.00 -12.51 -18.03
CA ALA A 16 -1.48 -13.81 -17.57
C ALA A 16 -1.81 -13.79 -16.08
N VAL A 17 -0.92 -13.21 -15.27
CA VAL A 17 -1.14 -13.00 -13.83
C VAL A 17 -2.37 -12.12 -13.59
N ALA A 18 -2.53 -11.05 -14.37
CA ALA A 18 -3.69 -10.16 -14.32
C ALA A 18 -5.02 -10.91 -14.53
N ARG A 19 -5.08 -11.78 -15.54
CA ARG A 19 -6.26 -12.64 -15.79
C ARG A 19 -6.52 -13.60 -14.62
N ALA A 20 -5.48 -14.24 -14.09
CA ALA A 20 -5.61 -15.18 -12.98
C ALA A 20 -6.11 -14.51 -11.69
N LEU A 21 -5.67 -13.27 -11.43
CA LEU A 21 -6.03 -12.51 -10.23
C LEU A 21 -7.27 -11.62 -10.39
N GLY A 22 -7.83 -11.50 -11.60
CA GLY A 22 -8.93 -10.57 -11.87
C GLY A 22 -8.54 -9.09 -11.69
N LEU A 23 -7.26 -8.75 -11.90
CA LEU A 23 -6.72 -7.40 -11.72
C LEU A 23 -6.43 -6.74 -13.07
N PRO A 24 -6.44 -5.39 -13.15
CA PRO A 24 -5.90 -4.71 -14.31
C PRO A 24 -4.41 -5.04 -14.51
N GLU A 25 -3.95 -5.27 -15.74
CA GLU A 25 -2.53 -5.58 -16.01
C GLU A 25 -1.58 -4.47 -15.51
N ALA A 26 -1.99 -3.21 -15.68
CA ALA A 26 -1.24 -2.07 -15.14
C ALA A 26 -1.05 -2.17 -13.62
N ARG A 27 -2.05 -2.70 -12.89
CA ARG A 27 -1.94 -2.93 -11.44
C ARG A 27 -0.93 -4.03 -11.13
N VAL A 28 -0.91 -5.12 -11.89
CA VAL A 28 0.08 -6.21 -11.71
C VAL A 28 1.51 -5.70 -11.93
N ARG A 29 1.72 -4.91 -12.98
CA ARG A 29 3.02 -4.27 -13.24
C ARG A 29 3.45 -3.37 -12.08
N ALA A 30 2.53 -2.55 -11.57
CA ALA A 30 2.80 -1.69 -10.42
C ALA A 30 3.06 -2.48 -9.13
N LEU A 31 2.33 -3.58 -8.90
CA LEU A 31 2.53 -4.45 -7.73
C LEU A 31 3.95 -5.02 -7.69
N ARG A 32 4.51 -5.40 -8.85
CA ARG A 32 5.88 -5.94 -8.89
C ARG A 32 6.92 -4.93 -8.39
N ALA A 33 6.82 -3.67 -8.80
CA ALA A 33 7.66 -2.60 -8.28
C ALA A 33 7.34 -2.28 -6.82
N GLY A 34 6.07 -2.32 -6.43
CA GLY A 34 5.63 -2.11 -5.05
C GLY A 34 6.25 -3.10 -4.07
N VAL A 35 6.36 -4.38 -4.44
CA VAL A 35 6.99 -5.39 -3.58
C VAL A 35 8.49 -5.13 -3.38
N GLU A 36 9.22 -4.68 -4.41
CA GLU A 36 10.63 -4.28 -4.25
C GLU A 36 10.78 -3.10 -3.28
N ILE A 37 9.92 -2.09 -3.43
CA ILE A 37 9.94 -0.91 -2.54
C ILE A 37 9.70 -1.35 -1.08
N LEU A 38 8.75 -2.26 -0.85
CA LEU A 38 8.48 -2.79 0.48
C LEU A 38 9.67 -3.57 1.04
N GLY A 39 10.34 -4.37 0.21
CA GLY A 39 11.58 -5.07 0.60
C GLY A 39 12.69 -4.09 0.99
N CYS A 40 12.96 -3.09 0.16
CA CYS A 40 13.95 -2.06 0.47
C CYS A 40 13.61 -1.27 1.75
N LEU A 41 12.33 -1.02 2.02
CA LEU A 41 11.93 -0.34 3.25
C LEU A 41 12.17 -1.21 4.48
N LEU A 42 11.88 -2.51 4.41
CA LEU A 42 12.18 -3.45 5.47
C LEU A 42 13.69 -3.50 5.77
N ASP A 43 14.50 -3.64 4.73
CA ASP A 43 15.97 -3.63 4.85
C ASP A 43 16.48 -2.31 5.44
N LEU A 44 15.93 -1.17 5.02
CA LEU A 44 16.32 0.15 5.49
C LEU A 44 16.08 0.34 6.99
N TYR A 45 15.01 -0.26 7.53
CA TYR A 45 14.59 -0.09 8.92
C TYR A 45 14.93 -1.29 9.82
N ASP A 46 15.72 -2.26 9.33
CA ASP A 46 16.10 -3.49 10.04
C ASP A 46 14.87 -4.24 10.57
N ARG A 47 13.89 -4.47 9.68
CA ARG A 47 12.62 -5.15 9.98
C ARG A 47 12.45 -6.37 9.09
N ASP A 48 11.89 -7.42 9.66
CA ASP A 48 11.65 -8.69 8.94
C ASP A 48 10.16 -8.94 8.62
N GLU A 49 9.27 -8.12 9.18
CA GLU A 49 7.82 -8.34 9.12
C GLU A 49 7.05 -7.07 8.77
N LEU A 50 5.92 -7.26 8.07
CA LEU A 50 4.93 -6.22 7.77
C LEU A 50 3.57 -6.67 8.27
N GLU A 51 2.89 -5.76 8.98
CA GLU A 51 1.47 -5.92 9.30
C GLU A 51 0.63 -5.12 8.29
N VAL A 52 -0.37 -5.77 7.69
CA VAL A 52 -1.29 -5.09 6.77
C VAL A 52 -2.41 -4.46 7.57
N SER A 53 -2.48 -3.13 7.57
CA SER A 53 -3.64 -2.41 8.07
C SER A 53 -4.70 -2.22 6.98
N HIS A 54 -5.97 -2.34 7.36
CA HIS A 54 -7.11 -1.97 6.53
C HIS A 54 -7.48 -0.48 6.66
N GLU A 55 -6.85 0.22 7.60
CA GLU A 55 -7.02 1.65 7.83
C GLU A 55 -6.07 2.43 6.92
N GLY A 56 -6.62 2.92 5.81
CA GLY A 56 -5.89 3.78 4.87
C GLY A 56 -6.25 5.25 5.00
N LEU A 57 -5.68 6.07 4.11
CA LEU A 57 -5.93 7.52 4.04
C LEU A 57 -7.41 7.89 4.12
N ARG A 58 -8.28 7.18 3.37
CA ARG A 58 -9.72 7.43 3.41
C ARG A 58 -10.33 7.25 4.80
N HIS A 59 -9.92 6.20 5.53
CA HIS A 59 -10.39 5.99 6.90
C HIS A 59 -9.92 7.13 7.80
N GLY A 60 -8.63 7.49 7.73
CA GLY A 60 -8.07 8.62 8.49
C GLY A 60 -8.80 9.95 8.20
N MET A 61 -9.06 10.25 6.93
CA MET A 61 -9.78 11.47 6.53
C MET A 61 -11.20 11.52 7.09
N LEU A 62 -11.92 10.40 7.08
CA LEU A 62 -13.27 10.34 7.65
C LEU A 62 -13.26 10.53 9.16
N ILE A 63 -12.28 9.93 9.86
CA ILE A 63 -12.10 10.10 11.31
C ILE A 63 -11.80 11.57 11.63
N ALA A 64 -10.88 12.20 10.92
CA ALA A 64 -10.53 13.60 11.11
C ALA A 64 -11.73 14.52 10.87
N TYR A 65 -12.49 14.28 9.79
CA TYR A 65 -13.71 15.02 9.51
C TYR A 65 -14.77 14.86 10.61
N LEU A 66 -14.95 13.65 11.14
CA LEU A 66 -15.90 13.41 12.24
C LEU A 66 -15.48 14.07 13.56
N ALA A 67 -14.18 14.28 13.77
CA ALA A 67 -13.65 14.94 14.95
C ALA A 67 -13.83 16.47 14.89
N ASP A 68 -13.44 17.10 13.78
CA ASP A 68 -13.29 18.56 13.69
C ASP A 68 -14.20 19.23 12.65
N GLY A 69 -15.02 18.44 11.95
CA GLY A 69 -15.88 18.92 10.87
C GLY A 69 -15.07 19.57 9.76
N ASP A 70 -15.60 20.63 9.15
CA ASP A 70 -14.94 21.33 8.04
C ASP A 70 -13.61 22.02 8.42
N ARG A 71 -13.32 22.17 9.72
CA ARG A 71 -12.06 22.78 10.22
C ARG A 71 -10.89 21.79 10.25
N TRP A 72 -11.14 20.50 10.02
CA TRP A 72 -10.12 19.46 10.15
C TRP A 72 -8.83 19.71 9.33
N PRO A 73 -8.84 20.29 8.12
CA PRO A 73 -7.59 20.50 7.39
C PRO A 73 -6.69 21.53 8.09
N GLU A 74 -7.28 22.62 8.58
CA GLU A 74 -6.58 23.70 9.28
C GLU A 74 -6.08 23.25 10.66
N GLU A 75 -6.88 22.42 11.35
CA GLU A 75 -6.51 21.77 12.60
C GLU A 75 -5.33 20.79 12.41
N SER A 76 -5.35 19.99 11.35
CA SER A 76 -4.29 19.01 11.04
C SER A 76 -2.97 19.71 10.73
N GLU A 77 -3.00 20.75 9.89
CA GLU A 77 -1.84 21.58 9.58
C GLU A 77 -1.23 22.21 10.84
N ARG A 78 -2.08 22.71 11.75
CA ARG A 78 -1.62 23.29 13.02
C ARG A 78 -0.95 22.27 13.94
N LEU A 79 -1.40 21.02 13.91
CA LEU A 79 -0.84 19.92 14.70
C LEU A 79 0.38 19.26 14.06
N GLY A 80 0.73 19.63 12.82
CA GLY A 80 1.85 19.05 12.09
C GLY A 80 1.61 17.62 11.61
N LEU A 81 0.34 17.29 11.35
CA LEU A 81 -0.10 16.01 10.79
C LEU A 81 -0.31 16.10 9.27
#